data_AF-A0A015X6X6-F1
#
_entry.id   AF-A0A015X6X6-F1
#
_cell.length_a   1.000
_cell.length_b   1.000
_cell.length_c   1.000
_cell.angle_alpha   90.00
_cell.angle_beta   90.00
_cell.angle_gamma   90.00
#
_symmetry.space_group_name_H-M   'P 1'
#
loop_
_entity.id
_entity.type
_entity.pdbx_description
1 polymer ?
#
loop_
_entity_poly.entity_id
_entity_poly.type
_entity_poly.pdbx_seq_one_letter_code
_entity_poly.pdbx_strand_id
1 'polypeptide(L)'
;MKSLLFFCLSTFLFYSCSKKENSLYPVIDLADAIENPVEKSVYDVAESVEVVQLETNDSLLIPYVSQLIMTDQYFIIGYGKKCSLFSHSGKFVCDIAQKGSGPEEYTMLMNLLYINNRVLITDLNNKVNV
;
A
#
# COMPACT_ATOMS: atom_id res chain seq x y z
N MET A 1 -63.21 6.14 6.22
CA MET A 1 -62.17 6.20 5.17
C MET A 1 -60.87 6.87 5.65
N LYS A 2 -60.91 7.97 6.42
CA LYS A 2 -59.71 8.65 6.96
C LYS A 2 -58.89 7.78 7.95
N SER A 3 -59.55 6.92 8.72
CA SER A 3 -58.90 5.99 9.68
C SER A 3 -58.13 4.83 9.03
N LEU A 4 -58.53 4.39 7.83
CA LEU A 4 -57.79 3.34 7.08
C LEU A 4 -56.52 3.92 6.46
N LEU A 5 -56.57 5.18 6.04
CA LEU A 5 -55.43 5.91 5.48
C LEU A 5 -54.31 6.11 6.50
N PHE A 6 -54.67 6.30 7.78
CA PHE A 6 -53.71 6.38 8.89
C PHE A 6 -53.02 5.05 9.19
N PHE A 7 -53.74 3.93 9.06
CA PHE A 7 -53.19 2.58 9.30
C PHE A 7 -52.20 2.16 8.20
N CYS A 8 -52.45 2.52 6.93
CA CYS A 8 -51.50 2.30 5.84
C CYS A 8 -50.24 3.17 5.94
N LEU A 9 -50.36 4.37 6.53
CA LEU A 9 -49.20 5.27 6.70
C LEU A 9 -48.27 4.81 7.82
N SER A 10 -48.80 4.17 8.86
CA SER A 10 -47.98 3.65 9.97
C SER A 10 -47.19 2.40 9.58
N THR A 11 -47.69 1.55 8.69
CA THR A 11 -46.97 0.34 8.25
C THR A 11 -45.79 0.63 7.32
N PHE A 12 -45.80 1.76 6.61
CA PHE A 12 -44.67 2.20 5.77
C PHE A 12 -43.44 2.64 6.59
N LEU A 13 -43.63 3.09 7.84
CA LEU A 13 -42.55 3.59 8.69
C LEU A 13 -41.70 2.48 9.34
N PHE A 14 -42.14 1.21 9.29
CA PHE A 14 -41.43 0.09 9.91
C PHE A 14 -40.55 -0.73 8.95
N TYR A 15 -40.51 -0.39 7.65
CA TYR A 15 -39.70 -1.12 6.66
C TYR A 15 -38.27 -0.59 6.47
N SER A 16 -37.86 0.48 7.15
CA SER A 16 -36.60 1.18 6.85
C SER A 16 -35.46 0.92 7.85
N CYS A 17 -35.39 -0.27 8.45
CA CYS A 17 -34.25 -0.63 9.29
C CYS A 17 -33.61 -1.96 8.87
N SER A 18 -33.01 -1.96 7.68
CA SER A 18 -31.92 -2.89 7.39
C SER A 18 -30.61 -2.21 7.78
N LYS A 19 -29.99 -2.65 8.88
CA LYS A 19 -28.59 -2.29 9.16
C LYS A 19 -27.74 -2.93 8.07
N LYS A 20 -27.38 -2.17 7.03
CA LYS A 20 -26.24 -2.52 6.19
C LYS A 20 -25.01 -2.28 7.05
N GLU A 21 -24.31 -3.35 7.43
CA GLU A 21 -22.92 -3.23 7.85
C GLU A 21 -22.12 -2.74 6.64
N ASN A 22 -22.02 -1.42 6.51
CA ASN A 22 -21.11 -0.80 5.58
C ASN A 22 -19.74 -0.83 6.26
N SER A 23 -18.99 -1.92 6.13
CA SER A 23 -17.57 -1.89 6.47
C SER A 23 -16.89 -0.86 5.56
N LEU A 24 -16.01 -0.03 6.14
CA LEU A 24 -15.19 0.93 5.39
C LEU A 24 -14.29 0.26 4.34
N TYR A 25 -14.04 -1.03 4.51
CA TYR A 25 -13.16 -1.81 3.66
C TYR A 25 -13.87 -3.09 3.18
N PRO A 26 -13.56 -3.56 1.96
CA PRO A 26 -14.01 -4.85 1.48
C PRO A 26 -13.48 -5.97 2.40
N VAL A 27 -14.36 -6.90 2.78
CA VAL A 27 -14.01 -8.07 3.59
C VAL A 27 -13.82 -9.26 2.66
N ILE A 28 -12.66 -9.91 2.77
CA ILE A 28 -12.37 -11.16 2.06
C ILE A 28 -12.58 -12.30 3.06
N ASP A 29 -13.56 -13.17 2.80
CA ASP A 29 -13.73 -14.40 3.56
C ASP A 29 -12.66 -15.41 3.14
N LEU A 30 -11.62 -15.53 3.97
CA LEU A 30 -10.51 -16.42 3.68
C LEU A 30 -10.89 -17.90 3.81
N ALA A 31 -11.83 -18.24 4.68
CA ALA A 31 -12.24 -19.63 4.87
C ALA A 31 -12.97 -20.14 3.62
N ASP A 32 -13.92 -19.35 3.12
CA ASP A 32 -14.62 -19.67 1.86
C ASP A 32 -13.66 -19.64 0.66
N ALA A 33 -12.76 -18.65 0.56
CA ALA A 33 -11.82 -18.56 -0.55
C ALA A 33 -10.81 -19.73 -0.63
N ILE A 34 -10.55 -20.42 0.49
CA ILE A 34 -9.72 -21.63 0.53
C ILE A 34 -10.51 -22.84 0.02
N GLU A 35 -11.76 -23.00 0.45
CA GLU A 35 -12.63 -24.12 0.03
C GLU A 35 -13.11 -23.95 -1.42
N ASN A 36 -13.37 -22.71 -1.83
CA ASN A 36 -13.87 -22.31 -3.13
C ASN A 36 -12.94 -21.22 -3.72
N PRO A 37 -11.82 -21.60 -4.36
CA PRO A 37 -10.90 -20.62 -4.94
C PRO A 37 -11.58 -19.75 -5.99
N VAL A 38 -11.65 -18.44 -5.71
CA VAL A 38 -12.16 -17.43 -6.63
C VAL A 38 -11.03 -16.45 -6.93
N GLU A 39 -10.77 -16.24 -8.23
CA GLU A 39 -9.87 -15.18 -8.66
C GLU A 39 -10.52 -13.83 -8.34
N LYS A 40 -9.81 -13.00 -7.57
CA LYS A 40 -10.21 -11.62 -7.25
C LYS A 40 -9.20 -10.66 -7.84
N SER A 41 -9.67 -9.77 -8.70
CA SER A 41 -8.82 -8.75 -9.28
C SER A 41 -8.63 -7.61 -8.29
N VAL A 42 -7.46 -6.98 -8.31
CA VAL A 42 -7.24 -5.74 -7.54
C VAL A 42 -8.23 -4.65 -7.97
N TYR A 43 -8.62 -4.65 -9.25
CA TYR A 43 -9.63 -3.73 -9.79
C TYR A 43 -11.03 -3.92 -9.20
N ASP A 44 -11.33 -5.09 -8.60
CA ASP A 44 -12.63 -5.35 -7.96
C ASP A 44 -12.71 -4.78 -6.53
N VAL A 45 -11.55 -4.46 -5.94
CA VAL A 45 -11.38 -4.18 -4.52
C VAL A 45 -10.84 -2.77 -4.28
N ALA A 46 -9.97 -2.29 -5.16
CA ALA A 46 -9.37 -0.96 -5.07
C ALA A 46 -10.32 0.12 -5.60
N GLU A 47 -10.34 1.29 -4.94
CA GLU A 47 -11.06 2.47 -5.44
C GLU A 47 -10.47 2.99 -6.75
N SER A 48 -9.14 2.92 -6.89
CA SER A 48 -8.40 3.28 -8.08
C SER A 48 -7.12 2.46 -8.20
N VAL A 49 -6.71 2.17 -9.43
CA VAL A 49 -5.44 1.51 -9.75
C VAL A 49 -4.65 2.40 -10.69
N GLU A 50 -3.40 2.70 -10.32
CA GLU A 50 -2.47 3.47 -11.13
C GLU A 50 -1.20 2.65 -11.39
N VAL A 51 -0.66 2.77 -12.60
CA VAL A 51 0.62 2.18 -12.98
C VAL A 51 1.62 3.31 -13.18
N VAL A 52 2.59 3.41 -12.27
CA VAL A 52 3.66 4.42 -12.34
C VAL A 52 4.92 3.79 -12.95
N GLN A 53 5.35 4.31 -14.10
CA GLN A 53 6.62 3.91 -14.71
C GLN A 53 7.78 4.64 -14.05
N LEU A 54 8.69 3.90 -13.42
CA LEU A 54 9.91 4.47 -12.85
C LEU A 54 10.87 4.91 -13.96
N GLU A 55 11.54 6.03 -13.74
CA GLU A 55 12.64 6.48 -14.59
C GLU A 55 13.70 5.39 -14.68
N THR A 56 14.09 5.05 -15.91
CA THR A 56 15.03 3.98 -16.18
C THR A 56 15.98 4.44 -17.27
N ASN A 57 17.27 4.26 -17.06
CA ASN A 57 18.35 4.52 -18.01
C ASN A 57 19.55 3.63 -17.65
N ASP A 58 20.61 3.65 -18.45
CA ASP A 58 21.79 2.79 -18.26
C ASP A 58 22.47 2.95 -16.88
N SER A 59 22.33 4.12 -16.26
CA SER A 59 22.86 4.40 -14.91
C SER A 59 21.84 4.13 -13.79
N LEU A 60 20.58 3.94 -14.13
CA LEU A 60 19.46 3.74 -13.21
C LEU A 60 18.69 2.46 -13.59
N LEU A 61 19.39 1.34 -13.52
CA LEU A 61 18.79 0.02 -13.71
C LEU A 61 18.29 -0.51 -12.38
N ILE A 62 17.00 -0.90 -12.36
CA ILE A 62 16.32 -1.50 -11.21
C ILE A 62 16.11 -2.98 -11.54
N PRO A 63 17.06 -3.88 -11.19
CA PRO A 63 16.97 -5.28 -11.58
C PRO A 63 15.85 -6.03 -10.84
N TYR A 64 15.53 -5.59 -9.62
CA TYR A 64 14.44 -6.10 -8.79
C TYR A 64 14.18 -5.10 -7.66
N VAL A 65 12.92 -4.98 -7.22
CA VAL A 65 12.54 -4.22 -6.03
C VAL A 65 12.53 -5.16 -4.82
N SER A 66 13.31 -4.86 -3.79
CA SER A 66 13.37 -5.65 -2.55
C SER A 66 12.49 -5.06 -1.44
N GLN A 67 12.32 -3.74 -1.41
CA GLN A 67 11.49 -3.02 -0.44
C GLN A 67 10.85 -1.81 -1.11
N LEU A 68 9.61 -1.50 -0.73
CA LEU A 68 8.87 -0.34 -1.21
C LEU A 68 8.12 0.29 -0.02
N ILE A 69 8.35 1.58 0.19
CA ILE A 69 7.55 2.41 1.10
C ILE A 69 7.00 3.57 0.30
N MET A 70 5.69 3.77 0.41
CA MET A 70 5.03 4.97 -0.09
C MET A 70 4.89 5.97 1.05
N THR A 71 5.31 7.20 0.80
CA THR A 71 5.12 8.35 1.70
C THR A 71 4.31 9.42 0.99
N ASP A 72 3.90 10.47 1.70
CA ASP A 72 3.18 11.59 1.07
C ASP A 72 3.98 12.27 -0.06
N GLN A 73 5.31 12.23 0.00
CA GLN A 73 6.18 12.95 -0.93
C GLN A 73 6.83 12.06 -1.99
N TYR A 74 7.22 10.83 -1.60
CA TYR A 74 8.08 9.98 -2.41
C TYR A 74 7.74 8.49 -2.25
N PHE A 75 8.10 7.71 -3.26
CA PHE A 75 8.40 6.29 -3.11
C PHE A 75 9.84 6.13 -2.65
N ILE A 76 10.03 5.34 -1.60
CA ILE A 76 11.33 4.91 -1.10
C ILE A 76 11.51 3.46 -1.55
N ILE A 77 12.46 3.24 -2.44
CA ILE A 77 12.61 1.95 -3.12
C ILE A 77 13.99 1.39 -2.82
N GLY A 78 14.02 0.23 -2.16
CA GLY A 78 15.21 -0.61 -2.08
C GLY A 78 15.26 -1.54 -3.28
N TYR A 79 16.39 -1.57 -3.99
CA TYR A 79 16.57 -2.42 -5.17
C TYR A 79 18.05 -2.75 -5.39
N GLY A 80 18.36 -3.98 -5.80
CA GLY A 80 19.74 -4.39 -6.08
C GLY A 80 20.71 -4.06 -4.94
N LYS A 81 21.55 -3.02 -5.15
CA LYS A 81 22.54 -2.52 -4.20
C LYS A 81 22.26 -1.08 -3.72
N LYS A 82 21.08 -0.53 -4.00
CA LYS A 82 20.73 0.86 -3.70
C LYS A 82 19.40 0.95 -2.95
N CYS A 83 19.22 2.07 -2.27
CA CYS A 83 17.93 2.57 -1.85
C CYS A 83 17.82 4.01 -2.34
N SER A 84 16.73 4.33 -3.01
CA SER A 84 16.57 5.62 -3.69
C SER A 84 15.15 6.16 -3.55
N LEU A 85 15.04 7.47 -3.69
CA LEU A 85 13.77 8.19 -3.73
C LEU A 85 13.31 8.38 -5.17
N PHE A 86 12.05 8.08 -5.39
CA PHE A 86 11.32 8.40 -6.61
C PHE A 86 10.13 9.28 -6.26
N SER A 87 9.82 10.24 -7.12
CA SER A 87 8.55 10.97 -7.02
C SER A 87 7.37 10.06 -7.34
N HIS A 88 6.15 10.48 -6.97
CA HIS A 88 4.92 9.77 -7.31
C HIS A 88 4.67 9.63 -8.82
N SER A 89 5.31 10.45 -9.67
CA SER A 89 5.26 10.29 -11.14
C SER A 89 6.30 9.31 -11.68
N GLY A 90 7.11 8.71 -10.80
CA GLY A 90 8.15 7.75 -11.15
C GLY A 90 9.51 8.38 -11.48
N LYS A 91 9.66 9.71 -11.42
CA LYS A 91 10.97 10.35 -11.65
C LYS A 91 11.94 10.09 -10.52
N PHE A 92 13.19 9.81 -10.86
CA PHE A 92 14.26 9.64 -9.89
C PHE A 92 14.58 10.96 -9.21
N VAL A 93 14.78 10.93 -7.89
CA VAL A 93 15.14 12.11 -7.09
C VAL A 93 16.60 12.02 -6.66
N CYS A 94 16.95 10.99 -5.88
CA CYS A 94 18.32 10.72 -5.44
C CYS A 94 18.47 9.32 -4.86
N ASP A 95 19.71 8.85 -4.77
CA ASP A 95 20.08 7.72 -3.92
C ASP A 95 20.17 8.19 -2.47
N ILE A 96 19.64 7.41 -1.55
CA ILE A 96 19.71 7.68 -0.11
C ILE A 96 20.59 6.69 0.62
N ALA A 97 20.76 5.47 0.12
CA ALA A 97 21.68 4.50 0.70
C ALA A 97 22.23 3.54 -0.35
N GLN A 98 23.38 2.94 -0.06
CA GLN A 98 23.98 1.94 -0.92
C GLN A 98 24.60 0.79 -0.14
N LYS A 99 24.71 -0.35 -0.81
CA LYS A 99 25.36 -1.54 -0.26
C LYS A 99 26.88 -1.38 -0.27
N GLY A 100 27.50 -1.58 0.88
CA GLY A 100 28.95 -1.60 1.03
C GLY A 100 29.36 -1.79 2.50
N SER A 101 30.61 -1.44 2.81
CA SER A 101 31.20 -1.64 4.15
C SER A 101 31.68 -0.34 4.79
N GLY A 102 31.37 0.81 4.16
CA GLY A 102 31.62 2.12 4.72
C GLY A 102 30.69 2.45 5.90
N PRO A 103 31.01 3.49 6.68
CA PRO A 103 30.26 3.86 7.88
C PRO A 103 28.80 4.29 7.61
N GLU A 104 28.50 4.73 6.39
CA GLU A 104 27.15 5.15 5.94
C GLU A 104 26.51 4.14 4.99
N GLU A 105 27.14 2.98 4.79
CA GLU A 105 26.69 1.94 3.88
C GLU A 105 26.11 0.76 4.66
N TYR A 106 25.21 0.01 4.03
CA TYR A 106 24.68 -1.23 4.59
C TYR A 106 25.33 -2.44 3.94
N THR A 107 25.61 -3.49 4.70
CA THR A 107 26.15 -4.75 4.16
C THR A 107 25.03 -5.64 3.61
N MET A 108 23.85 -5.62 4.23
CA MET A 108 22.67 -6.33 3.78
C MET A 108 21.39 -5.56 4.14
N LEU A 109 20.59 -5.18 3.14
CA LEU A 109 19.30 -4.55 3.39
C LEU A 109 18.28 -5.62 3.81
N MET A 110 17.93 -5.68 5.09
CA MET A 110 16.91 -6.60 5.60
C MET A 110 15.52 -5.98 5.58
N ASN A 111 15.42 -4.71 5.98
CA ASN A 111 14.17 -3.98 6.00
C ASN A 111 14.42 -2.48 5.84
N LEU A 112 13.43 -1.79 5.29
CA LEU A 112 13.33 -0.33 5.30
C LEU A 112 12.17 0.05 6.21
N LEU A 113 12.37 1.07 7.04
CA LEU A 113 11.32 1.66 7.85
C LEU A 113 11.30 3.17 7.61
N TYR A 114 10.11 3.75 7.55
CA TYR A 114 9.94 5.20 7.49
C TYR A 114 9.21 5.67 8.73
N ILE A 115 9.95 6.36 9.62
CA ILE A 115 9.44 6.78 10.94
C ILE A 115 9.91 8.21 11.19
N ASN A 116 8.98 9.11 11.54
CA ASN A 116 9.27 10.51 11.88
C ASN A 116 10.13 11.21 10.81
N ASN A 117 9.77 11.04 9.53
CA ASN A 117 10.48 11.58 8.37
C ASN A 117 11.94 11.12 8.23
N ARG A 118 12.28 9.95 8.77
CA ARG A 118 13.60 9.33 8.63
C ARG A 118 13.49 7.94 8.05
N VAL A 119 14.50 7.55 7.28
CA VAL A 119 14.62 6.20 6.76
C VAL A 119 15.56 5.40 7.67
N LEU A 120 15.09 4.27 8.16
CA LEU A 120 15.90 3.37 8.96
C LEU A 120 16.14 2.11 8.14
N ILE A 121 17.42 1.75 7.99
CA ILE A 121 17.82 0.51 7.37
C ILE A 121 18.24 -0.45 8.47
N THR A 122 17.52 -1.56 8.57
CA THR A 122 18.00 -2.67 9.39
C THR A 122 18.95 -3.49 8.54
N ASP A 123 20.22 -3.49 8.92
CA ASP A 123 21.24 -4.35 8.36
C ASP A 123 21.46 -5.55 9.31
N LEU A 124 21.71 -6.73 8.72
CA LEU A 124 21.95 -7.97 9.46
C LEU A 124 23.07 -7.78 10.51
N ASN A 125 24.06 -6.95 10.18
CA ASN A 125 25.23 -6.74 11.01
C ASN A 125 25.16 -5.50 11.92
N ASN A 126 24.23 -4.54 11.70
CA ASN A 126 24.03 -3.32 12.50
C ASN A 126 22.76 -2.54 12.09
N LYS A 127 22.28 -1.57 12.89
CA LYS A 127 21.28 -0.59 12.42
C LYS A 127 21.99 0.60 11.78
N VAL A 128 21.63 0.96 10.55
CA VAL A 128 22.16 2.13 9.85
C VAL A 128 21.02 3.16 9.72
N ASN A 129 21.23 4.35 10.28
CA ASN A 129 20.29 5.47 10.16
C ASN A 129 20.68 6.28 8.93
N VAL A 130 19.72 6.57 8.05
CA VAL A 130 19.97 7.29 6.80
C VAL A 130 18.97 8.40 6.58
#